data_AF-A0A1J6KEB6-F1
#
_entry.id   AF-A0A1J6KEB6-F1
#
_cell.length_a   1.000
_cell.length_b   1.000
_cell.length_c   1.000
_cell.angle_alpha   90.00
_cell.angle_beta   90.00
_cell.angle_gamma   90.00
#
_symmetry.space_group_name_H-M   'P 1'
#
loop_
_entity.id
_entity.type
_entity.pdbx_description
1 polymer ?
#
loop_
_entity_poly.entity_id
_entity_poly.type
_entity_poly.pdbx_seq_one_letter_code
_entity_poly.pdbx_strand_id
1 'polypeptide(L)'
;MIVDYEDRGGGDDSDSCSKSINETVNGSHHFTIRGYSLAKGMGPGKYITSDTFTVGGYDWAVYFYPDGKNIEDSSTYVSVFIALASEGTDVRALFELTLLDQSGKGKHKVHSHFDRALESGPYSLKYRGSMWGYKRFFRRSVLETSDYLKDDCLSMHCTVGVVRTRVEGPKDYSVSVPPSDMGQSLKYVLDAELGCDIDFRVGEETFKAHKLILAARSPVFRAQFFGLVGNPNSDKVELEDIEPSIFKAMLHFIYSDELPDLLEIAGSTSTRTSTIMMQHILAAADRFGLDRLKQLCEAKLCEEVNVDTVATTLSLSEQHQCLQLKAICLKFAATNLGVVMQSEGFKHLEESCPSLLSELLETVASVDEKATVMSSKKRTSSSIFGLDLADGAAAESVNPNARRVRRRM
;
A
#
# COMPACT_ATOMS: atom_id res chain seq x y z
N MET A 1 49.13 12.23 -58.52
CA MET A 1 47.81 12.28 -57.85
C MET A 1 48.09 12.32 -56.37
N ILE A 2 47.95 13.53 -55.81
CA ILE A 2 47.81 13.80 -54.39
C ILE A 2 46.45 13.25 -53.99
N VAL A 3 46.36 12.52 -52.89
CA VAL A 3 45.09 12.29 -52.21
C VAL A 3 45.30 12.50 -50.72
N ASP A 4 44.47 13.38 -50.22
CA ASP A 4 44.51 14.07 -48.95
C ASP A 4 44.14 13.19 -47.76
N TYR A 5 44.53 13.70 -46.59
CA TYR A 5 43.98 13.39 -45.28
C TYR A 5 42.45 13.32 -45.27
N GLU A 6 41.89 12.29 -44.63
CA GLU A 6 40.76 12.48 -43.73
C GLU A 6 40.99 11.66 -42.45
N ASP A 7 41.41 12.40 -41.43
CA ASP A 7 41.27 12.08 -40.02
C ASP A 7 39.78 11.91 -39.70
N ARG A 8 39.40 10.77 -39.14
CA ARG A 8 38.15 10.61 -38.37
C ARG A 8 38.46 9.92 -37.06
N GLY A 9 39.14 10.66 -36.18
CA GLY A 9 38.84 10.59 -34.75
C GLY A 9 37.35 10.88 -34.53
N GLY A 10 36.56 9.82 -34.36
CA GLY A 10 35.23 9.89 -33.75
C GLY A 10 35.38 9.38 -32.33
N GLY A 11 35.50 10.31 -31.37
CA GLY A 11 35.54 10.00 -29.95
C GLY A 11 34.33 9.18 -29.55
N ASP A 12 34.59 8.10 -28.81
CA ASP A 12 33.59 7.34 -28.08
C ASP A 12 33.07 8.27 -26.98
N ASP A 13 32.02 9.06 -27.28
CA ASP A 13 31.29 9.86 -26.30
C ASP A 13 30.59 8.88 -25.36
N SER A 14 31.35 8.41 -24.38
CA SER A 14 30.84 7.67 -23.23
C SER A 14 30.03 8.63 -22.37
N ASP A 15 28.77 8.80 -22.73
CA ASP A 15 27.81 9.60 -21.96
C ASP A 15 27.71 9.01 -20.54
N SER A 16 28.29 9.73 -19.58
CA SER A 16 28.21 9.38 -18.17
C SER A 16 26.88 9.86 -17.59
N CYS A 17 26.09 8.92 -17.07
CA CYS A 17 24.84 9.22 -16.38
C CYS A 17 24.97 8.87 -14.90
N SER A 18 24.51 9.78 -14.02
CA SER A 18 24.33 9.50 -12.60
C SER A 18 22.95 9.94 -12.16
N LYS A 19 22.41 9.26 -11.14
CA LYS A 19 21.13 9.62 -10.51
C LYS A 19 21.35 9.92 -9.04
N SER A 20 20.86 11.06 -8.58
CA SER A 20 20.76 11.35 -7.15
C SER A 20 19.39 10.94 -6.64
N ILE A 21 19.36 10.05 -5.66
CA ILE A 21 18.14 9.61 -4.98
C ILE A 21 18.15 10.22 -3.58
N ASN A 22 17.08 10.93 -3.25
CA ASN A 22 16.84 11.46 -1.90
C ASN A 22 15.72 10.63 -1.26
N GLU A 23 16.04 9.92 -0.20
CA GLU A 23 15.11 9.08 0.55
C GLU A 23 15.11 9.48 2.02
N THR A 24 14.04 9.14 2.75
CA THR A 24 13.92 9.48 4.17
C THR A 24 13.94 8.20 5.00
N VAL A 25 14.79 8.17 6.03
CA VAL A 25 14.78 7.12 7.05
C VAL A 25 13.94 7.61 8.22
N ASN A 26 12.79 6.98 8.44
CA ASN A 26 11.86 7.38 9.49
C ASN A 26 12.06 6.54 10.75
N GLY A 27 11.87 7.17 11.90
CA GLY A 27 11.81 6.49 13.19
C GLY A 27 11.02 7.32 14.18
N SER A 28 10.39 6.63 15.13
CA SER A 28 9.47 7.25 16.08
C SER A 28 9.82 6.92 17.51
N HIS A 29 9.47 7.82 18.42
CA HIS A 29 9.72 7.70 19.84
C HIS A 29 8.52 8.16 20.65
N HIS A 30 8.15 7.35 21.65
CA HIS A 30 7.10 7.67 22.60
C HIS A 30 7.73 8.16 23.90
N PHE A 31 7.44 9.41 24.26
CA PHE A 31 7.88 10.03 25.49
C PHE A 31 6.70 10.29 26.43
N THR A 32 6.76 9.74 27.65
CA THR A 32 5.75 9.94 28.69
C THR A 32 6.36 10.64 29.89
N ILE A 33 5.77 11.76 30.30
CA ILE A 33 6.12 12.50 31.51
C ILE A 33 5.09 12.13 32.57
N ARG A 34 5.54 11.47 33.64
CA ARG A 34 4.71 11.20 34.82
C ARG A 34 5.03 12.22 35.91
N GLY A 35 4.02 12.64 36.66
CA GLY A 35 4.21 13.65 37.70
C GLY A 35 4.28 15.07 37.12
N TYR A 36 3.48 15.40 36.11
CA TYR A 36 3.48 16.73 35.47
C TYR A 36 3.32 17.87 36.49
N SER A 37 2.51 17.65 37.52
CA SER A 37 2.28 18.60 38.61
C SER A 37 3.55 18.97 39.39
N LEU A 38 4.58 18.11 39.38
CA LEU A 38 5.91 18.36 39.96
C LEU A 38 6.87 19.02 38.97
N ALA A 39 6.61 18.88 37.67
CA ALA A 39 7.38 19.50 36.60
C ALA A 39 7.07 21.00 36.43
N LYS A 40 5.93 21.48 36.95
CA LYS A 40 5.56 22.89 36.86
C LYS A 40 6.33 23.76 37.85
N GLY A 41 6.68 24.98 37.47
CA GLY A 41 7.41 25.91 38.33
C GLY A 41 8.94 25.68 38.35
N MET A 42 9.48 24.88 37.43
CA MET A 42 10.93 24.76 37.20
C MET A 42 11.54 26.10 36.73
N GLY A 43 10.72 26.98 36.15
CA GLY A 43 11.12 28.27 35.62
C GLY A 43 11.38 28.24 34.10
N PRO A 44 11.29 29.40 33.44
CA PRO A 44 11.44 29.49 31.99
C PRO A 44 12.81 28.99 31.53
N GLY A 45 12.82 28.24 30.43
CA GLY A 45 14.03 27.67 29.85
C GLY A 45 14.53 26.38 30.51
N LYS A 46 13.91 25.94 31.62
CA LYS A 46 14.14 24.61 32.19
C LYS A 46 13.27 23.56 31.50
N TYR A 47 13.80 22.36 31.33
CA TYR A 47 13.17 21.30 30.56
C TYR A 47 13.34 19.92 31.18
N ILE A 48 12.47 19.02 30.75
CA ILE A 48 12.57 17.58 30.91
C ILE A 48 12.94 17.00 29.54
N THR A 49 13.90 16.10 29.52
CA THR A 49 14.34 15.41 28.29
C THR A 49 13.83 13.97 28.28
N SER A 50 13.51 13.46 27.08
CA SER A 50 13.39 12.03 26.85
C SER A 50 14.75 11.36 26.89
N ASP A 51 14.74 10.02 26.88
CA ASP A 51 15.92 9.25 26.50
C ASP A 51 16.25 9.49 25.01
N THR A 52 17.47 9.17 24.61
CA THR A 52 17.90 9.27 23.22
C THR A 52 17.36 8.12 22.38
N PHE A 53 17.00 8.41 21.13
CA PHE A 53 16.59 7.42 20.14
C PHE A 53 17.27 7.68 18.80
N THR A 54 17.65 6.60 18.11
CA THR A 54 18.46 6.69 16.89
C THR A 54 17.60 6.61 15.63
N VAL A 55 17.76 7.58 14.73
CA VAL A 55 17.09 7.60 13.41
C VAL A 55 18.08 8.10 12.37
N GLY A 56 18.19 7.39 11.25
CA GLY A 56 19.05 7.80 10.14
C GLY A 56 20.55 7.82 10.48
N GLY A 57 20.98 7.15 11.56
CA GLY A 57 22.36 7.16 12.05
C GLY A 57 22.70 8.31 13.00
N TYR A 58 21.69 9.07 13.44
CA TYR A 58 21.84 10.16 14.41
C TYR A 58 20.97 9.91 15.63
N ASP A 59 21.41 10.40 16.78
CA ASP A 59 20.64 10.32 18.03
C ASP A 59 19.82 11.58 18.22
N TRP A 60 18.60 11.40 18.70
CA TRP A 60 17.60 12.44 18.88
C TRP A 60 17.03 12.37 20.29
N ALA A 61 16.57 13.50 20.81
CA ALA A 61 15.83 13.53 22.08
C ALA A 61 14.75 14.62 22.06
N VAL A 62 13.66 14.39 22.80
CA VAL A 62 12.54 15.31 22.94
C VAL A 62 12.73 16.14 24.21
N TYR A 63 12.58 17.45 24.09
CA TYR A 63 12.73 18.43 25.16
C TYR A 63 11.38 19.09 25.43
N PHE A 64 10.86 18.90 26.63
CA PHE A 64 9.62 19.50 27.10
C PHE A 64 9.91 20.60 28.11
N TYR A 65 9.39 21.81 27.88
CA TYR A 65 9.56 22.98 28.75
C TYR A 65 8.20 23.31 29.41
N PRO A 66 7.98 22.90 30.68
CA PRO A 66 6.69 23.07 31.36
C PRO A 66 6.28 24.54 31.56
N ASP A 67 7.26 25.42 31.78
CA ASP A 67 7.04 26.85 31.98
C ASP A 67 7.45 27.69 30.76
N GLY A 68 7.58 27.07 29.60
CA GLY A 68 7.98 27.71 28.35
C GLY A 68 9.50 27.83 28.20
N LYS A 69 9.98 27.89 26.95
CA LYS A 69 11.41 28.00 26.63
C LYS A 69 11.99 29.39 26.90
N ASN A 70 11.18 30.44 26.68
CA ASN A 70 11.58 31.83 26.79
C ASN A 70 10.84 32.52 27.93
N ILE A 71 11.42 33.59 28.49
CA ILE A 71 10.81 34.34 29.60
C ILE A 71 9.49 35.02 29.19
N GLU A 72 9.36 35.42 27.93
CA GLU A 72 8.16 36.07 27.36
C GLU A 72 6.94 35.13 27.33
N ASP A 73 7.17 33.82 27.21
CA ASP A 73 6.13 32.80 27.17
C ASP A 73 5.94 32.13 28.54
N SER A 74 6.65 32.65 29.57
CA SER A 74 6.77 32.04 30.88
C SER A 74 5.41 31.74 31.48
N SER A 75 5.23 30.51 31.95
CA SER A 75 4.01 30.03 32.63
C SER A 75 2.71 30.15 31.82
N THR A 76 2.78 30.55 30.54
CA THR A 76 1.61 30.74 29.67
C THR A 76 1.49 29.61 28.66
N TYR A 77 2.62 29.18 28.11
CA TYR A 77 2.69 28.09 27.13
C TYR A 77 3.68 27.03 27.58
N VAL A 78 3.38 25.77 27.24
CA VAL A 78 4.40 24.72 27.22
C VAL A 78 5.12 24.76 25.88
N SER A 79 6.41 24.44 25.87
CA SER A 79 7.20 24.33 24.65
C SER A 79 7.70 22.91 24.45
N VAL A 80 7.83 22.49 23.20
CA VAL A 80 8.31 21.15 22.84
C VAL A 80 9.29 21.27 21.69
N PHE A 81 10.43 20.61 21.82
CA PHE A 81 11.46 20.55 20.79
C PHE A 81 11.98 19.14 20.61
N ILE A 82 12.44 18.83 19.41
CA ILE A 82 13.26 17.66 19.09
C ILE A 82 14.66 18.20 18.83
N ALA A 83 15.65 17.66 19.52
CA ALA A 83 17.05 18.06 19.38
C ALA A 83 17.88 16.92 18.80
N LEU A 84 18.88 17.30 18.00
CA LEU A 84 19.95 16.41 17.59
C LEU A 84 20.88 16.19 18.79
N ALA A 85 20.90 14.98 19.34
CA ALA A 85 21.65 14.61 20.53
C ALA A 85 23.07 14.08 20.21
N SER A 86 23.30 13.57 19.00
CA SER A 86 24.62 13.17 18.50
C SER A 86 25.35 14.31 17.78
N GLU A 87 26.63 14.12 17.48
CA GLU A 87 27.34 15.00 16.55
C GLU A 87 26.78 14.86 15.13
N GLY A 88 26.75 15.97 14.38
CA GLY A 88 26.27 16.00 13.01
C GLY A 88 26.28 17.42 12.44
N THR A 89 26.64 17.55 11.16
CA THR A 89 26.67 18.82 10.43
C THR A 89 25.65 18.80 9.29
N ASP A 90 24.81 19.82 9.21
CA ASP A 90 23.77 19.98 8.19
C ASP A 90 22.87 18.75 8.00
N VAL A 91 22.46 18.14 9.12
CA VAL A 91 21.55 17.00 9.13
C VAL A 91 20.17 17.47 8.68
N ARG A 92 19.74 17.04 7.49
CA ARG A 92 18.41 17.35 6.96
C ARG A 92 17.37 16.38 7.51
N ALA A 93 16.33 16.90 8.15
CA ALA A 93 15.29 16.09 8.76
C ALA A 93 13.88 16.69 8.66
N LEU A 94 12.90 15.79 8.65
CA LEU A 94 11.48 16.04 8.81
C LEU A 94 11.08 15.68 10.24
N PHE A 95 10.06 16.37 10.74
CA PHE A 95 9.61 16.20 12.11
C PHE A 95 8.09 16.12 12.21
N GLU A 96 7.64 15.30 13.14
CA GLU A 96 6.29 15.31 13.63
C GLU A 96 6.29 15.29 15.16
N LEU A 97 5.49 16.17 15.75
CA LEU A 97 5.22 16.19 17.18
C LEU A 97 3.73 16.00 17.41
N THR A 98 3.39 14.96 18.15
CA THR A 98 2.01 14.58 18.45
C THR A 98 1.81 14.53 19.94
N LEU A 99 0.86 15.33 20.43
CA LEU A 99 0.38 15.25 21.80
C LEU A 99 -0.81 14.28 21.85
N LEU A 100 -0.71 13.25 22.69
CA LEU A 100 -1.66 12.15 22.66
C LEU A 100 -2.89 12.43 23.51
N ASP A 101 -4.08 12.38 22.90
CA ASP A 101 -5.36 12.30 23.61
C ASP A 101 -5.46 11.00 24.42
N GLN A 102 -5.82 11.12 25.69
CA GLN A 102 -5.93 10.00 26.64
C GLN A 102 -7.40 9.70 27.01
N SER A 103 -8.36 10.30 26.32
CA SER A 103 -9.80 10.00 26.47
C SER A 103 -10.24 8.74 25.71
N GLY A 104 -9.41 8.22 24.80
CA GLY A 104 -9.74 7.10 23.92
C GLY A 104 -10.50 7.51 22.64
N LYS A 105 -10.67 8.81 22.39
CA LYS A 105 -11.39 9.34 21.21
C LYS A 105 -10.47 9.57 20.00
N GLY A 106 -9.16 9.37 20.15
CA GLY A 106 -8.16 9.52 19.09
C GLY A 106 -7.93 10.97 18.65
N LYS A 107 -8.29 11.96 19.48
CA LYS A 107 -8.20 13.40 19.13
C LYS A 107 -6.81 13.98 19.40
N HIS A 108 -5.77 13.35 18.86
CA HIS A 108 -4.40 13.78 19.04
C HIS A 108 -4.14 15.16 18.42
N LYS A 109 -3.29 15.96 19.05
CA LYS A 109 -2.81 17.22 18.47
C LYS A 109 -1.52 16.94 17.71
N VAL A 110 -1.61 16.93 16.38
CA VAL A 110 -0.49 16.61 15.48
C VAL A 110 0.08 17.88 14.84
N HIS A 111 1.40 18.01 14.88
CA HIS A 111 2.17 18.97 14.11
C HIS A 111 3.15 18.19 13.23
N SER A 112 2.81 17.98 11.95
CA SER A 112 3.57 17.14 11.01
C SER A 112 4.09 17.90 9.81
N HIS A 113 5.30 17.53 9.39
CA HIS A 113 5.92 17.95 8.13
C HIS A 113 5.93 16.86 7.05
N PHE A 114 5.34 15.69 7.31
CA PHE A 114 5.32 14.58 6.36
C PHE A 114 4.18 14.70 5.32
N ASP A 115 3.07 15.35 5.67
CA ASP A 115 1.84 15.35 4.86
C ASP A 115 1.67 16.54 3.92
N ARG A 116 2.58 17.54 3.97
CA ARG A 116 2.49 18.75 3.13
C ARG A 116 3.56 18.74 2.06
N ALA A 117 3.23 19.22 0.86
CA ALA A 117 4.25 19.61 -0.12
C ALA A 117 5.21 20.58 0.59
N LEU A 118 6.46 20.15 0.77
CA LEU A 118 7.45 20.90 1.55
C LEU A 118 7.85 22.17 0.80
N GLU A 119 7.10 23.26 0.96
CA GLU A 119 7.40 24.57 0.34
C GLU A 119 8.83 25.06 0.67
N SER A 120 9.35 24.72 1.86
CA SER A 120 10.69 25.10 2.33
C SER A 120 11.69 23.94 2.43
N GLY A 121 11.31 22.73 2.02
CA GLY A 121 12.16 21.54 2.18
C GLY A 121 12.38 21.11 3.65
N PRO A 122 13.16 20.03 3.87
CA PRO A 122 13.51 19.53 5.20
C PRO A 122 14.33 20.54 6.01
N TYR A 123 14.24 20.49 7.34
CA TYR A 123 15.03 21.34 8.22
C TYR A 123 16.48 20.87 8.30
N SER A 124 17.44 21.80 8.23
CA SER A 124 18.86 21.50 8.43
C SER A 124 19.29 21.79 9.87
N LEU A 125 19.76 20.77 10.59
CA LEU A 125 20.32 20.87 11.94
C LEU A 125 21.84 20.90 11.85
N LYS A 126 22.42 21.99 12.32
CA LYS A 126 23.81 22.35 12.00
C LYS A 126 24.87 21.71 12.90
N TYR A 127 24.50 21.36 14.13
CA TYR A 127 25.41 20.84 15.15
C TYR A 127 24.62 20.18 16.29
N ARG A 128 25.32 19.43 17.14
CA ARG A 128 24.74 18.80 18.34
C ARG A 128 24.05 19.82 19.26
N GLY A 129 22.80 19.56 19.63
CA GLY A 129 21.96 20.45 20.42
C GLY A 129 21.14 21.44 19.58
N SER A 130 21.35 21.48 18.25
CA SER A 130 20.40 22.11 17.34
C SER A 130 19.03 21.45 17.52
N MET A 131 17.97 22.26 17.52
CA MET A 131 16.64 21.78 17.83
C MET A 131 15.57 22.42 16.96
N TRP A 132 14.54 21.64 16.66
CA TRP A 132 13.34 22.06 15.97
C TRP A 132 12.12 21.86 16.88
N GLY A 133 11.15 22.76 16.83
CA GLY A 133 9.93 22.64 17.62
C GLY A 133 9.20 23.95 17.83
N TYR A 134 8.28 23.98 18.79
CA TYR A 134 7.35 25.09 19.00
C TYR A 134 7.53 25.70 20.38
N LYS A 135 7.87 27.00 20.42
CA LYS A 135 7.90 27.80 21.65
C LYS A 135 6.52 27.89 22.31
N ARG A 136 5.46 28.04 21.50
CA ARG A 136 4.07 28.10 21.95
C ARG A 136 3.32 26.84 21.50
N PHE A 137 3.80 25.67 21.92
CA PHE A 137 3.25 24.38 21.47
C PHE A 137 1.80 24.20 21.90
N PHE A 138 1.51 24.47 23.18
CA PHE A 138 0.15 24.44 23.71
C PHE A 138 0.00 25.41 24.87
N ARG A 139 -1.19 26.02 25.01
CA ARG A 139 -1.46 26.94 26.12
C ARG A 139 -1.60 26.11 27.38
N ARG A 140 -0.85 26.47 28.43
CA ARG A 140 -0.73 25.65 29.63
C ARG A 140 -2.05 25.49 30.38
N SER A 141 -2.80 26.59 30.56
CA SER A 141 -4.10 26.54 31.23
C SER A 141 -5.11 25.62 30.52
N VAL A 142 -5.00 25.49 29.19
CA VAL A 142 -5.86 24.57 28.40
C VAL A 142 -5.33 23.14 28.49
N LEU A 143 -4.00 22.96 28.53
CA LEU A 143 -3.38 21.64 28.70
C LEU A 143 -3.88 20.97 29.98
N GLU A 144 -3.80 21.70 31.08
CA GLU A 144 -4.09 21.23 32.43
C GLU A 144 -5.56 20.83 32.62
N THR A 145 -6.46 21.32 31.77
CA THR A 145 -7.89 20.98 31.78
C THR A 145 -8.31 20.06 30.64
N SER A 146 -7.38 19.58 29.82
CA SER A 146 -7.67 18.78 28.62
C SER A 146 -7.48 17.29 28.83
N ASP A 147 -8.03 16.49 27.93
CA ASP A 147 -7.80 15.04 27.86
C ASP A 147 -6.36 14.64 27.46
N TYR A 148 -5.48 15.62 27.21
CA TYR A 148 -4.05 15.37 26.96
C TYR A 148 -3.24 15.12 28.24
N LEU A 149 -3.71 15.62 29.39
CA LEU A 149 -3.11 15.40 30.70
C LEU A 149 -4.08 14.58 31.55
N LYS A 150 -3.73 13.32 31.82
CA LYS A 150 -4.57 12.40 32.60
C LYS A 150 -3.72 11.66 33.61
N ASP A 151 -4.24 11.50 34.83
CA ASP A 151 -3.54 10.84 35.94
C ASP A 151 -2.13 11.43 36.17
N ASP A 152 -2.02 12.76 36.08
CA ASP A 152 -0.77 13.53 36.16
C ASP A 152 0.31 13.10 35.15
N CYS A 153 -0.10 12.51 34.03
CA CYS A 153 0.76 11.99 32.98
C CYS A 153 0.48 12.69 31.64
N LEU A 154 1.55 13.14 30.99
CA LEU A 154 1.54 13.70 29.64
C LEU A 154 2.24 12.72 28.69
N SER A 155 1.62 12.46 27.54
CA SER A 155 2.08 11.43 26.60
C SER A 155 2.27 12.03 25.21
N MET A 156 3.46 11.82 24.63
CA MET A 156 3.89 12.45 23.39
C MET A 156 4.48 11.44 22.43
N HIS A 157 4.11 11.53 21.17
CA HIS A 157 4.72 10.78 20.08
C HIS A 157 5.51 11.73 19.19
N CYS A 158 6.72 11.32 18.84
CA CYS A 158 7.63 12.09 18.01
C CYS A 158 8.07 11.21 16.84
N THR A 159 7.99 11.72 15.61
CA THR A 159 8.55 11.05 14.42
C THR A 159 9.63 11.93 13.82
N VAL A 160 10.80 11.35 13.55
CA VAL A 160 11.91 11.99 12.83
C VAL A 160 12.09 11.28 11.51
N GLY A 161 12.26 12.04 10.43
CA GLY A 161 12.56 11.52 9.10
C GLY A 161 13.86 12.12 8.59
N VAL A 162 14.97 11.37 8.67
CA VAL A 162 16.29 11.86 8.24
C VAL A 162 16.45 11.67 6.74
N VAL A 163 16.73 12.75 6.03
CA VAL A 163 16.91 12.73 4.56
C VAL A 163 18.33 12.26 4.24
N ARG A 164 18.42 11.13 3.54
CA ARG A 164 19.66 10.59 2.99
C ARG A 164 19.70 10.83 1.50
N THR A 165 20.83 11.31 1.02
CA THR A 165 21.11 11.45 -0.42
C THR A 165 22.12 10.39 -0.79
N ARG A 166 21.76 9.52 -1.75
CA ARG A 166 22.72 8.59 -2.38
C ARG A 166 22.86 8.93 -3.85
N VAL A 167 24.10 8.87 -4.35
CA VAL A 167 24.40 9.04 -5.77
C VAL A 167 24.63 7.64 -6.33
N GLU A 168 23.79 7.23 -7.26
CA GLU A 168 23.97 6.02 -8.03
C GLU A 168 24.69 6.41 -9.33
N GLY A 169 25.98 6.07 -9.41
CA GLY A 169 26.76 6.09 -10.66
C GLY A 169 26.67 4.74 -11.39
N PRO A 170 27.19 4.66 -12.63
CA PRO A 170 27.34 3.38 -13.32
C PRO A 170 28.22 2.47 -12.45
N LYS A 171 27.72 1.29 -12.08
CA LYS A 171 28.55 0.29 -11.39
C LYS A 171 29.42 -0.37 -12.45
N ASP A 172 30.69 0.06 -12.56
CA ASP A 172 31.65 -0.48 -13.55
C ASP A 172 31.97 -1.97 -13.38
N TYR A 173 31.61 -2.56 -12.23
CA TYR A 173 31.80 -3.99 -11.98
C TYR A 173 30.54 -4.59 -11.34
N SER A 174 29.78 -5.32 -12.15
CA SER A 174 28.72 -6.21 -11.69
C SER A 174 29.07 -7.65 -12.07
N VAL A 175 29.18 -8.54 -11.09
CA VAL A 175 29.14 -9.98 -11.36
C VAL A 175 27.71 -10.32 -11.75
N SER A 176 27.50 -10.75 -13.00
CA SER A 176 26.21 -11.27 -13.43
C SER A 176 25.95 -12.58 -12.70
N VAL A 177 24.98 -12.57 -11.78
CA VAL A 177 24.52 -13.77 -11.08
C VAL A 177 23.39 -14.36 -11.93
N PRO A 178 23.52 -15.61 -12.42
CA PRO A 178 22.43 -16.24 -13.15
C PRO A 178 21.20 -16.40 -12.24
N PRO A 179 19.97 -16.40 -12.81
CA PRO A 179 18.77 -16.69 -12.05
C PRO A 179 18.84 -18.10 -11.44
N SER A 180 18.11 -18.32 -10.34
CA SER A 180 18.01 -19.66 -9.74
C SER A 180 17.36 -20.65 -10.70
N ASP A 181 17.95 -21.83 -10.83
CA ASP A 181 17.47 -22.96 -11.64
C ASP A 181 16.93 -24.12 -10.78
N MET A 182 16.71 -23.86 -9.48
CA MET A 182 16.28 -24.88 -8.52
C MET A 182 14.90 -25.45 -8.88
N GLY A 183 13.95 -24.61 -9.31
CA GLY A 183 12.62 -25.05 -9.72
C GLY A 183 12.64 -25.97 -10.93
N GLN A 184 13.48 -25.64 -11.93
CA GLN A 184 13.68 -26.47 -13.12
C GLN A 184 14.36 -27.80 -12.76
N SER A 185 15.34 -27.77 -11.84
CA SER A 185 16.03 -28.96 -11.36
C SER A 185 15.10 -29.92 -10.61
N LEU A 186 14.19 -29.40 -9.78
CA LEU A 186 13.17 -30.22 -9.10
C LEU A 186 12.13 -30.74 -10.09
N LYS A 187 11.65 -29.90 -11.01
CA LYS A 187 10.71 -30.31 -12.07
C LYS A 187 11.28 -31.46 -12.91
N TYR A 188 12.57 -31.42 -13.24
CA TYR A 188 13.24 -32.53 -13.93
C TYR A 188 13.12 -33.86 -13.18
N VAL A 189 13.26 -33.85 -11.85
CA VAL A 189 13.15 -35.07 -11.02
C VAL A 189 11.71 -35.61 -11.02
N LEU A 190 10.70 -34.74 -11.09
CA LEU A 190 9.30 -35.14 -11.30
C LEU A 190 9.10 -35.76 -12.69
N ASP A 191 9.51 -35.06 -13.74
CA ASP A 191 9.29 -35.45 -15.14
C ASP A 191 10.03 -36.76 -15.50
N ALA A 192 11.21 -36.97 -14.92
CA ALA A 192 12.00 -38.19 -15.08
C ALA A 192 11.63 -39.29 -14.06
N GLU A 193 10.68 -39.03 -13.16
CA GLU A 193 10.20 -39.94 -12.11
C GLU A 193 11.31 -40.52 -11.22
N LEU A 194 12.37 -39.75 -10.99
CA LEU A 194 13.59 -40.23 -10.32
C LEU A 194 13.41 -40.28 -8.81
N GLY A 195 13.21 -41.49 -8.27
CA GLY A 195 13.13 -41.71 -6.83
C GLY A 195 11.76 -41.40 -6.22
N CYS A 196 10.70 -41.40 -7.05
CA CYS A 196 9.33 -41.25 -6.57
C CYS A 196 8.96 -42.37 -5.58
N ASP A 197 8.29 -41.98 -4.49
CA ASP A 197 7.93 -42.84 -3.35
C ASP A 197 6.42 -42.84 -3.04
N ILE A 198 5.61 -42.25 -3.94
CA ILE A 198 4.15 -42.23 -3.88
C ILE A 198 3.54 -42.20 -5.30
N ASP A 199 2.45 -42.96 -5.48
CA ASP A 199 1.60 -42.94 -6.67
C ASP A 199 0.23 -42.32 -6.34
N PHE A 200 -0.19 -41.29 -7.08
CA PHE A 200 -1.53 -40.71 -7.00
C PHE A 200 -2.41 -41.22 -8.13
N ARG A 201 -3.54 -41.85 -7.81
CA ARG A 201 -4.57 -42.20 -8.78
C ARG A 201 -5.60 -41.07 -8.84
N VAL A 202 -5.70 -40.42 -10.01
CA VAL A 202 -6.60 -39.28 -10.24
C VAL A 202 -7.44 -39.61 -11.47
N GLY A 203 -8.72 -39.93 -11.26
CA GLY A 203 -9.54 -40.53 -12.32
C GLY A 203 -8.88 -41.81 -12.87
N GLU A 204 -8.63 -41.83 -14.18
CA GLU A 204 -7.97 -42.94 -14.88
C GLU A 204 -6.44 -42.79 -14.99
N GLU A 205 -5.88 -41.67 -14.53
CA GLU A 205 -4.45 -41.38 -14.62
C GLU A 205 -3.71 -41.69 -13.31
N THR A 206 -2.42 -42.02 -13.43
CA THR A 206 -1.52 -42.23 -12.29
C THR A 206 -0.35 -41.26 -12.37
N PHE A 207 -0.09 -40.55 -11.28
CA PHE A 207 0.99 -39.57 -11.16
C PHE A 207 1.97 -39.98 -10.07
N LYS A 208 3.25 -40.08 -10.42
CA LYS A 208 4.33 -40.34 -9.47
C LYS A 208 4.85 -39.06 -8.85
N ALA A 209 5.21 -39.10 -7.57
CA ALA A 209 5.76 -37.94 -6.87
C ALA A 209 6.64 -38.32 -5.67
N HIS A 210 7.09 -37.31 -4.93
CA HIS A 210 7.97 -37.42 -3.76
C HIS A 210 7.28 -36.85 -2.52
N LYS A 211 7.04 -37.67 -1.51
CA LYS A 211 6.36 -37.28 -0.26
C LYS A 211 7.04 -36.10 0.42
N LEU A 212 8.38 -36.07 0.45
CA LEU A 212 9.13 -35.00 1.08
C LEU A 212 8.91 -33.64 0.40
N ILE A 213 8.89 -33.60 -0.94
CA ILE A 213 8.66 -32.37 -1.69
C ILE A 213 7.22 -31.91 -1.49
N LEU A 214 6.25 -32.83 -1.60
CA LEU A 214 4.84 -32.53 -1.35
C LEU A 214 4.60 -31.99 0.06
N ALA A 215 5.18 -32.63 1.09
CA ALA A 215 5.06 -32.23 2.48
C ALA A 215 5.77 -30.90 2.79
N ALA A 216 6.85 -30.58 2.09
CA ALA A 216 7.52 -29.29 2.24
C ALA A 216 6.68 -28.13 1.69
N ARG A 217 5.85 -28.40 0.67
CA ARG A 217 5.15 -27.37 -0.11
C ARG A 217 3.66 -27.27 0.18
N SER A 218 3.05 -28.32 0.73
CA SER A 218 1.64 -28.36 1.10
C SER A 218 1.48 -28.83 2.56
N PRO A 219 0.83 -28.03 3.43
CA PRO A 219 0.52 -28.45 4.79
C PRO A 219 -0.43 -29.66 4.82
N VAL A 220 -1.27 -29.82 3.80
CA VAL A 220 -2.20 -30.96 3.67
C VAL A 220 -1.44 -32.25 3.41
N PHE A 221 -0.54 -32.27 2.42
CA PHE A 221 0.31 -33.44 2.20
C PHE A 221 1.25 -33.72 3.37
N ARG A 222 1.76 -32.67 4.04
CA ARG A 222 2.55 -32.84 5.26
C ARG A 222 1.78 -33.57 6.35
N ALA A 223 0.53 -33.17 6.58
CA ALA A 223 -0.33 -33.84 7.55
C ALA A 223 -0.68 -35.27 7.13
N GLN A 224 -0.98 -35.48 5.84
CA GLN A 224 -1.33 -36.79 5.29
C GLN A 224 -0.20 -37.82 5.42
N PHE A 225 1.05 -37.42 5.19
CA PHE A 225 2.19 -38.34 5.22
C PHE A 225 2.90 -38.38 6.58
N PHE A 226 3.02 -37.24 7.26
CA PHE A 226 3.87 -37.09 8.45
C PHE A 226 3.15 -36.47 9.65
N GLY A 227 1.84 -36.24 9.57
CA GLY A 227 1.03 -35.77 10.69
C GLY A 227 0.74 -36.86 11.72
N LEU A 228 0.06 -36.49 12.81
CA LEU A 228 -0.28 -37.40 13.92
C LEU A 228 -1.04 -38.66 13.48
N VAL A 229 -1.88 -38.52 12.45
CA VAL A 229 -2.68 -39.60 11.85
C VAL A 229 -2.24 -39.91 10.40
N GLY A 230 -1.08 -39.38 9.98
CA GLY A 230 -0.54 -39.60 8.65
C GLY A 230 0.11 -40.98 8.52
N ASN A 231 0.29 -41.44 7.27
CA ASN A 231 0.91 -42.74 6.98
C ASN A 231 2.13 -42.58 6.05
N PRO A 232 3.37 -42.56 6.61
CA PRO A 232 4.60 -42.49 5.82
C PRO A 232 4.80 -43.68 4.89
N ASN A 233 4.23 -44.85 5.24
CA ASN A 233 4.36 -46.09 4.49
C ASN A 233 3.35 -46.22 3.35
N SER A 234 2.42 -45.26 3.19
CA SER A 234 1.47 -45.26 2.08
C SER A 234 2.21 -45.13 0.76
N ASP A 235 2.06 -46.09 -0.14
CA ASP A 235 2.65 -46.04 -1.49
C ASP A 235 1.66 -45.52 -2.53
N LYS A 236 0.36 -45.42 -2.18
CA LYS A 236 -0.71 -44.95 -3.06
C LYS A 236 -1.67 -44.00 -2.37
N VAL A 237 -2.23 -43.05 -3.14
CA VAL A 237 -3.32 -42.15 -2.73
C VAL A 237 -4.30 -42.01 -3.88
N GLU A 238 -5.60 -42.02 -3.60
CA GLU A 238 -6.65 -41.80 -4.60
C GLU A 238 -7.27 -40.41 -4.40
N LEU A 239 -7.44 -39.66 -5.48
CA LEU A 239 -8.07 -38.34 -5.48
C LEU A 239 -9.28 -38.35 -6.42
N GLU A 240 -10.48 -38.22 -5.84
CA GLU A 240 -11.75 -38.32 -6.58
C GLU A 240 -12.25 -36.96 -7.09
N ASP A 241 -12.11 -35.87 -6.31
CA ASP A 241 -12.65 -34.55 -6.66
C ASP A 241 -11.59 -33.60 -7.27
N ILE A 242 -10.74 -34.11 -8.14
CA ILE A 242 -9.81 -33.28 -8.90
C ILE A 242 -9.59 -33.86 -10.29
N GLU A 243 -9.65 -33.01 -11.31
CA GLU A 243 -9.37 -33.44 -12.68
C GLU A 243 -7.86 -33.72 -12.85
N PRO A 244 -7.47 -34.71 -13.67
CA PRO A 244 -6.06 -35.04 -13.90
C PRO A 244 -5.20 -33.85 -14.37
N SER A 245 -5.74 -33.02 -15.27
CA SER A 245 -5.07 -31.81 -15.78
C SER A 245 -4.80 -30.79 -14.67
N ILE A 246 -5.74 -30.63 -13.73
CA ILE A 246 -5.63 -29.71 -12.58
C ILE A 246 -4.62 -30.26 -11.56
N PHE A 247 -4.63 -31.57 -11.31
CA PHE A 247 -3.64 -32.19 -10.43
C PHE A 247 -2.23 -32.11 -11.01
N LYS A 248 -2.07 -32.34 -12.32
CA LYS A 248 -0.80 -32.16 -13.04
C LYS A 248 -0.29 -30.72 -12.92
N ALA A 249 -1.17 -29.73 -13.12
CA ALA A 249 -0.84 -28.31 -12.93
C ALA A 249 -0.34 -28.05 -11.50
N MET A 250 -1.03 -28.59 -10.50
CA MET A 250 -0.66 -28.44 -9.10
C MET A 250 0.70 -29.09 -8.79
N LEU A 251 0.98 -30.28 -9.33
CA LEU A 251 2.28 -30.92 -9.20
C LEU A 251 3.39 -30.07 -9.83
N HIS A 252 3.20 -29.56 -11.05
CA HIS A 252 4.17 -28.67 -11.68
C HIS A 252 4.50 -27.47 -10.78
N PHE A 253 3.48 -26.79 -10.25
CA PHE A 253 3.68 -25.69 -9.32
C PHE A 253 4.43 -26.10 -8.04
N ILE A 254 4.11 -27.26 -7.46
CA ILE A 254 4.78 -27.72 -6.23
C ILE A 254 6.29 -27.85 -6.44
N TYR A 255 6.74 -28.28 -7.62
CA TYR A 255 8.14 -28.50 -7.93
C TYR A 255 8.85 -27.27 -8.50
N SER A 256 8.18 -26.44 -9.31
CA SER A 256 8.81 -25.27 -9.96
C SER A 256 8.56 -23.95 -9.25
N ASP A 257 7.52 -23.84 -8.40
CA ASP A 257 6.99 -22.57 -7.87
C ASP A 257 6.58 -21.57 -8.97
N GLU A 258 6.26 -22.07 -10.17
CA GLU A 258 5.80 -21.27 -11.31
C GLU A 258 4.32 -21.54 -11.60
N LEU A 259 3.59 -20.51 -12.06
CA LEU A 259 2.22 -20.69 -12.51
C LEU A 259 2.23 -21.63 -13.73
N PRO A 260 1.45 -22.73 -13.72
CA PRO A 260 1.54 -23.73 -14.77
C PRO A 260 1.07 -23.18 -16.12
N ASP A 261 1.79 -23.52 -17.19
CA ASP A 261 1.34 -23.20 -18.55
C ASP A 261 0.18 -24.11 -18.96
N LEU A 262 -1.01 -23.51 -19.05
CA LEU A 262 -2.24 -24.23 -19.40
C LEU A 262 -2.21 -24.81 -20.82
N LEU A 263 -1.44 -24.21 -21.73
CA LEU A 263 -1.27 -24.74 -23.09
C LEU A 263 -0.45 -26.03 -23.10
N GLU A 264 0.59 -26.11 -22.26
CA GLU A 264 1.38 -27.34 -22.09
C GLU A 264 0.57 -28.47 -21.45
N ILE A 265 -0.38 -28.12 -20.58
CA ILE A 265 -1.12 -29.10 -19.76
C ILE A 265 -2.34 -29.66 -20.51
N ALA A 266 -3.12 -28.79 -21.15
CA ALA A 266 -4.38 -29.17 -21.78
C ALA A 266 -4.37 -29.04 -23.32
N GLY A 267 -3.25 -28.63 -23.92
CA GLY A 267 -3.12 -28.44 -25.36
C GLY A 267 -3.79 -27.15 -25.85
N SER A 268 -4.35 -27.19 -27.07
CA SER A 268 -5.02 -26.02 -27.66
C SER A 268 -6.30 -25.71 -26.89
N THR A 269 -6.27 -24.63 -26.12
CA THR A 269 -7.39 -24.17 -25.30
C THR A 269 -7.85 -22.79 -25.74
N SER A 270 -9.17 -22.59 -25.80
CA SER A 270 -9.77 -21.27 -25.94
C SER A 270 -9.55 -20.48 -24.64
N THR A 271 -9.52 -19.15 -24.71
CA THR A 271 -9.45 -18.28 -23.51
C THR A 271 -10.48 -18.66 -22.45
N ARG A 272 -11.71 -19.02 -22.84
CA ARG A 272 -12.76 -19.45 -21.90
C ARG A 272 -12.39 -20.73 -21.14
N THR A 273 -11.81 -21.72 -21.83
CA THR A 273 -11.37 -22.98 -21.20
C THR A 273 -10.18 -22.73 -20.27
N SER A 274 -9.26 -21.83 -20.64
CA SER A 274 -8.13 -21.45 -19.78
C SER A 274 -8.61 -20.77 -18.49
N THR A 275 -9.60 -19.86 -18.57
CA THR A 275 -10.19 -19.22 -17.39
C THR A 275 -10.85 -20.25 -16.47
N ILE A 276 -11.65 -21.19 -17.01
CA ILE A 276 -12.30 -22.24 -16.22
C ILE A 276 -11.25 -23.13 -15.52
N MET A 277 -10.21 -23.56 -16.25
CA MET A 277 -9.11 -24.31 -15.65
C MET A 277 -8.43 -23.53 -14.52
N MET A 278 -8.19 -22.23 -14.71
CA MET A 278 -7.61 -21.37 -13.68
C MET A 278 -8.50 -21.28 -12.43
N GLN A 279 -9.82 -21.25 -12.60
CA GLN A 279 -10.79 -21.31 -11.49
C GLN A 279 -10.67 -22.64 -10.72
N HIS A 280 -10.54 -23.77 -11.42
CA HIS A 280 -10.35 -25.08 -10.80
C HIS A 280 -8.97 -25.23 -10.11
N ILE A 281 -7.90 -24.66 -10.69
CA ILE A 281 -6.58 -24.62 -10.05
C ILE A 281 -6.63 -23.78 -8.77
N LEU A 282 -7.34 -22.66 -8.77
CA LEU A 282 -7.54 -21.85 -7.56
C LEU A 282 -8.22 -22.66 -6.46
N ALA A 283 -9.30 -23.38 -6.79
CA ALA A 283 -10.02 -24.23 -5.84
C ALA A 283 -9.12 -25.36 -5.30
N ALA A 284 -8.32 -25.99 -6.15
CA ALA A 284 -7.34 -27.00 -5.74
C ALA A 284 -6.24 -26.39 -4.85
N ALA A 285 -5.71 -25.23 -5.20
CA ALA A 285 -4.69 -24.54 -4.43
C ALA A 285 -5.17 -24.24 -3.01
N ASP A 286 -6.41 -23.79 -2.85
CA ASP A 286 -7.05 -23.60 -1.55
C ASP A 286 -7.18 -24.92 -0.77
N ARG A 287 -7.71 -25.97 -1.42
CA ARG A 287 -7.88 -27.32 -0.82
C ARG A 287 -6.57 -27.90 -0.29
N PHE A 288 -5.45 -27.69 -0.99
CA PHE A 288 -4.13 -28.23 -0.62
C PHE A 288 -3.24 -27.25 0.14
N GLY A 289 -3.74 -26.05 0.49
CA GLY A 289 -2.99 -25.04 1.24
C GLY A 289 -1.79 -24.47 0.48
N LEU A 290 -1.94 -24.26 -0.83
CA LEU A 290 -0.93 -23.69 -1.72
C LEU A 290 -1.20 -22.19 -1.93
N ASP A 291 -1.03 -21.39 -0.86
CA ASP A 291 -1.44 -19.97 -0.82
C ASP A 291 -0.85 -19.13 -1.96
N ARG A 292 0.42 -19.37 -2.32
CA ARG A 292 1.07 -18.63 -3.41
C ARG A 292 0.47 -18.98 -4.78
N LEU A 293 0.13 -20.25 -5.03
CA LEU A 293 -0.56 -20.65 -6.26
C LEU A 293 -1.94 -20.02 -6.32
N LYS A 294 -2.68 -20.02 -5.20
CA LYS A 294 -3.99 -19.37 -5.09
C LYS A 294 -3.92 -17.89 -5.46
N GLN A 295 -2.93 -17.16 -4.95
CA GLN A 295 -2.71 -15.74 -5.30
C GLN A 295 -2.33 -15.54 -6.77
N LEU A 296 -1.50 -16.41 -7.36
CA LEU A 296 -1.17 -16.36 -8.78
C LEU A 296 -2.41 -16.58 -9.65
N CYS A 297 -3.28 -17.51 -9.27
CA CYS A 297 -4.57 -17.73 -9.92
C CYS A 297 -5.48 -16.51 -9.78
N GLU A 298 -5.56 -15.88 -8.60
CA GLU A 298 -6.34 -14.65 -8.39
C GLU A 298 -5.86 -13.52 -9.31
N ALA A 299 -4.55 -13.29 -9.39
CA ALA A 299 -3.96 -12.27 -10.26
C ALA A 299 -4.30 -12.55 -11.73
N LYS A 300 -4.18 -13.82 -12.17
CA LYS A 300 -4.47 -14.20 -13.55
C LYS A 300 -5.95 -14.06 -13.89
N LEU A 301 -6.83 -14.51 -13.01
CA LEU A 301 -8.28 -14.36 -13.17
C LEU A 301 -8.67 -12.88 -13.22
N CYS A 302 -8.04 -12.04 -12.40
CA CYS A 302 -8.26 -10.59 -12.40
C CYS A 302 -7.96 -9.94 -13.77
N GLU A 303 -6.90 -10.36 -14.46
CA GLU A 303 -6.54 -9.86 -15.79
C GLU A 303 -7.58 -10.23 -16.87
N GLU A 304 -8.25 -11.37 -16.69
CA GLU A 304 -9.14 -11.96 -17.70
C GLU A 304 -10.64 -11.79 -17.39
N VAL A 305 -10.98 -11.09 -16.29
CA VAL A 305 -12.39 -10.83 -15.92
C VAL A 305 -13.10 -10.11 -17.06
N ASN A 306 -14.23 -10.68 -17.48
CA ASN A 306 -15.12 -10.11 -18.47
C ASN A 306 -16.59 -10.38 -18.10
N VAL A 307 -17.52 -9.85 -18.89
CA VAL A 307 -18.97 -9.96 -18.62
C VAL A 307 -19.48 -11.41 -18.57
N ASP A 308 -18.85 -12.33 -19.30
CA ASP A 308 -19.27 -13.74 -19.33
C ASP A 308 -18.72 -14.55 -18.15
N THR A 309 -17.63 -14.11 -17.52
CA THR A 309 -16.90 -14.84 -16.48
C THR A 309 -17.03 -14.22 -15.09
N VAL A 310 -17.36 -12.93 -14.99
CA VAL A 310 -17.34 -12.20 -13.70
C VAL A 310 -18.23 -12.83 -12.63
N ALA A 311 -19.41 -13.33 -12.99
CA ALA A 311 -20.35 -13.88 -12.00
C ALA A 311 -19.87 -15.22 -11.41
N THR A 312 -19.27 -16.09 -12.24
CA THR A 312 -18.69 -17.35 -11.76
C THR A 312 -17.40 -17.11 -10.98
N THR A 313 -16.55 -16.20 -11.44
CA THR A 313 -15.34 -15.77 -10.71
C THR A 313 -15.68 -15.12 -9.37
N LEU A 314 -16.75 -14.32 -9.30
CA LEU A 314 -17.24 -13.73 -8.06
C LEU A 314 -17.68 -14.81 -7.06
N SER A 315 -18.49 -15.78 -7.52
CA SER A 315 -18.93 -16.92 -6.70
C SER A 315 -17.73 -17.71 -6.16
N LEU A 316 -16.76 -18.01 -7.03
CA LEU A 316 -15.53 -18.71 -6.67
C LEU A 316 -14.71 -17.92 -5.62
N SER A 317 -14.58 -16.61 -5.81
CA SER A 317 -13.81 -15.76 -4.91
C SER A 317 -14.41 -15.69 -3.50
N GLU A 318 -15.73 -15.78 -3.37
CA GLU A 318 -16.40 -15.89 -2.08
C GLU A 318 -16.14 -17.26 -1.44
N GLN A 319 -16.38 -18.33 -2.21
CA GLN A 319 -16.23 -19.70 -1.73
C GLN A 319 -14.83 -19.98 -1.18
N HIS A 320 -13.80 -19.44 -1.84
CA HIS A 320 -12.41 -19.63 -1.46
C HIS A 320 -11.81 -18.43 -0.72
N GLN A 321 -12.62 -17.47 -0.24
CA GLN A 321 -12.16 -16.33 0.56
C GLN A 321 -11.06 -15.47 -0.10
N CYS A 322 -11.13 -15.32 -1.42
CA CYS A 322 -10.24 -14.49 -2.23
C CYS A 322 -10.70 -13.01 -2.19
N LEU A 323 -10.44 -12.33 -1.08
CA LEU A 323 -11.01 -11.00 -0.79
C LEU A 323 -10.68 -9.93 -1.84
N GLN A 324 -9.46 -9.95 -2.41
CA GLN A 324 -9.05 -8.98 -3.41
C GLN A 324 -9.78 -9.22 -4.75
N LEU A 325 -9.78 -10.48 -5.21
CA LEU A 325 -10.51 -10.87 -6.42
C LEU A 325 -12.01 -10.59 -6.29
N LYS A 326 -12.61 -10.87 -5.13
CA LYS A 326 -14.01 -10.57 -4.81
C LYS A 326 -14.32 -9.09 -4.99
N ALA A 327 -13.53 -8.20 -4.36
CA ALA A 327 -13.73 -6.76 -4.45
C ALA A 327 -13.64 -6.23 -5.89
N ILE A 328 -12.71 -6.78 -6.68
CA ILE A 328 -12.54 -6.42 -8.10
C ILE A 328 -13.74 -6.90 -8.92
N CYS A 329 -14.18 -8.14 -8.72
CA CYS A 329 -15.34 -8.70 -9.41
C CYS A 329 -16.63 -7.93 -9.08
N LEU A 330 -16.86 -7.57 -7.81
CA LEU A 330 -18.00 -6.74 -7.39
C LEU A 330 -18.00 -5.38 -8.12
N LYS A 331 -16.85 -4.71 -8.15
CA LYS A 331 -16.73 -3.41 -8.83
C LYS A 331 -16.95 -3.52 -10.34
N PHE A 332 -16.38 -4.55 -10.98
CA PHE A 332 -16.56 -4.79 -12.41
C PHE A 332 -18.02 -5.09 -12.73
N ALA A 333 -18.66 -5.99 -11.97
CA ALA A 333 -20.05 -6.36 -12.14
C ALA A 333 -20.97 -5.16 -11.92
N ALA A 334 -20.74 -4.34 -10.89
CA ALA A 334 -21.53 -3.13 -10.63
C ALA A 334 -21.47 -2.13 -11.80
N THR A 335 -20.30 -1.98 -12.42
CA THR A 335 -20.11 -1.06 -13.56
C THR A 335 -20.76 -1.58 -14.85
N ASN A 336 -20.96 -2.90 -14.98
CA ASN A 336 -21.50 -3.55 -16.17
C ASN A 336 -22.83 -4.30 -15.91
N LEU A 337 -23.54 -3.90 -14.86
CA LEU A 337 -24.62 -4.70 -14.24
C LEU A 337 -25.66 -5.18 -15.25
N GLY A 338 -26.12 -4.31 -16.15
CA GLY A 338 -27.18 -4.64 -17.10
C GLY A 338 -26.85 -5.78 -18.06
N VAL A 339 -25.57 -5.96 -18.42
CA VAL A 339 -25.13 -7.08 -19.28
C VAL A 339 -24.85 -8.31 -18.42
N VAL A 340 -24.24 -8.13 -17.26
CA VAL A 340 -23.92 -9.23 -16.33
C VAL A 340 -25.20 -9.95 -15.88
N MET A 341 -26.28 -9.23 -15.58
CA MET A 341 -27.57 -9.81 -15.19
C MET A 341 -28.21 -10.69 -16.28
N GLN A 342 -27.79 -10.55 -17.54
CA GLN A 342 -28.28 -11.38 -18.65
C GLN A 342 -27.43 -12.64 -18.85
N SER A 343 -26.30 -12.76 -18.15
CA SER A 343 -25.41 -13.92 -18.27
C SER A 343 -25.94 -15.13 -17.49
N GLU A 344 -25.67 -16.33 -18.01
CA GLU A 344 -25.96 -17.59 -17.28
C GLU A 344 -25.19 -17.68 -15.96
N GLY A 345 -23.99 -17.09 -15.89
CA GLY A 345 -23.21 -17.04 -14.66
C GLY A 345 -23.90 -16.27 -13.54
N PHE A 346 -24.69 -15.24 -13.88
CA PHE A 346 -25.44 -14.47 -12.88
C PHE A 346 -26.61 -15.25 -12.30
N LYS A 347 -27.32 -16.05 -13.12
CA LYS A 347 -28.36 -16.96 -12.60
C LYS A 347 -27.78 -17.97 -11.61
N HIS A 348 -26.61 -18.53 -11.93
CA HIS A 348 -25.90 -19.42 -11.01
C HIS A 348 -25.48 -18.72 -9.70
N LEU A 349 -25.07 -17.45 -9.77
CA LEU A 349 -24.75 -16.63 -8.60
C LEU A 349 -25.98 -16.44 -7.69
N GLU A 350 -27.16 -16.20 -8.27
CA GLU A 350 -28.42 -16.07 -7.52
C GLU A 350 -28.78 -17.34 -6.74
N GLU A 351 -28.53 -18.51 -7.33
CA GLU A 351 -28.82 -19.81 -6.71
C GLU A 351 -27.75 -20.21 -5.67
N SER A 352 -26.47 -19.93 -5.95
CA SER A 352 -25.34 -20.44 -5.17
C SER A 352 -24.93 -19.53 -4.02
N CYS A 353 -25.01 -18.21 -4.20
CA CYS A 353 -24.50 -17.23 -3.24
C CYS A 353 -25.41 -15.97 -3.16
N PRO A 354 -26.64 -16.07 -2.61
CA PRO A 354 -27.58 -14.94 -2.56
C PRO A 354 -27.06 -13.73 -1.78
N SER A 355 -26.15 -13.93 -0.81
CA SER A 355 -25.53 -12.84 -0.04
C SER A 355 -24.73 -11.88 -0.93
N LEU A 356 -24.10 -12.40 -1.98
CA LEU A 356 -23.31 -11.60 -2.93
C LEU A 356 -24.17 -10.63 -3.74
N LEU A 357 -25.47 -10.90 -3.90
CA LEU A 357 -26.39 -9.96 -4.52
C LEU A 357 -26.56 -8.69 -3.67
N SER A 358 -26.60 -8.84 -2.35
CA SER A 358 -26.70 -7.69 -1.43
C SER A 358 -25.42 -6.84 -1.48
N GLU A 359 -24.25 -7.49 -1.44
CA GLU A 359 -22.96 -6.79 -1.58
C GLU A 359 -22.80 -6.12 -2.95
N LEU A 360 -23.32 -6.75 -4.02
CA LEU A 360 -23.32 -6.17 -5.35
C LEU A 360 -24.21 -4.91 -5.40
N LEU A 361 -25.41 -4.95 -4.82
CA LEU A 361 -26.30 -3.78 -4.73
C LEU A 361 -25.67 -2.63 -3.92
N GLU A 362 -25.03 -2.93 -2.79
CA GLU A 362 -24.26 -1.95 -2.02
C GLU A 362 -23.12 -1.33 -2.84
N THR A 363 -22.41 -2.18 -3.60
CA THR A 363 -21.33 -1.73 -4.48
C THR A 363 -21.86 -0.81 -5.57
N VAL A 364 -22.99 -1.15 -6.21
CA VAL A 364 -23.67 -0.33 -7.23
C VAL A 364 -24.02 1.05 -6.66
N ALA A 365 -24.65 1.09 -5.48
CA ALA A 365 -25.00 2.37 -4.83
C ALA A 365 -23.75 3.25 -4.60
N SER A 366 -22.63 2.64 -4.16
CA SER A 366 -21.38 3.37 -3.94
C SER A 366 -20.71 3.89 -5.23
N VAL A 367 -20.91 3.20 -6.36
CA VAL A 367 -20.37 3.61 -7.67
C VAL A 367 -21.19 4.78 -8.22
N ASP A 368 -22.50 4.76 -8.07
CA ASP A 368 -23.40 5.84 -8.49
C ASP A 368 -23.18 7.14 -7.70
N GLU A 369 -22.91 7.06 -6.39
CA GLU A 369 -22.54 8.23 -5.59
C GLU A 369 -21.25 8.89 -6.11
N LYS A 370 -20.23 8.11 -6.45
CA LYS A 370 -18.96 8.63 -6.99
C LYS A 370 -19.16 9.27 -8.37
N ALA A 371 -19.97 8.67 -9.24
CA ALA A 371 -20.32 9.25 -10.54
C ALA A 371 -21.08 10.57 -10.39
N THR A 372 -22.00 10.65 -9.41
CA THR A 372 -22.79 11.86 -9.11
C THR A 372 -21.93 12.99 -8.52
N VAL A 373 -20.98 12.67 -7.63
CA VAL A 373 -20.00 13.62 -7.08
C VAL A 373 -19.02 14.13 -8.16
N MET A 374 -18.59 13.27 -9.08
CA MET A 374 -17.75 13.70 -10.22
C MET A 374 -18.52 14.57 -11.21
N SER A 375 -19.80 14.28 -11.47
CA SER A 375 -20.67 15.08 -12.33
C SER A 375 -21.00 16.46 -11.72
N SER A 376 -21.23 16.52 -10.41
CA SER A 376 -21.45 17.79 -9.69
C SER A 376 -20.18 18.65 -9.59
N LYS A 377 -18.99 18.06 -9.43
CA LYS A 377 -17.71 18.80 -9.56
C LYS A 377 -17.50 19.38 -10.96
N LYS A 378 -17.97 18.70 -12.02
CA LYS A 378 -17.94 19.21 -13.41
C LYS A 378 -18.95 20.32 -13.66
N ARG A 379 -20.07 20.38 -12.92
CA ARG A 379 -21.06 21.46 -13.01
C ARG A 379 -20.69 22.71 -12.23
N THR A 380 -19.82 22.62 -11.22
CA THR A 380 -19.36 23.77 -10.44
C THR A 380 -18.24 24.61 -11.09
N SER A 381 -17.76 24.25 -12.30
CA SER A 381 -16.71 25.02 -13.00
C SER A 381 -17.19 25.90 -14.15
N SER A 382 -18.50 26.15 -14.29
CA SER A 382 -19.00 27.15 -15.26
C SER A 382 -20.21 27.90 -14.73
N SER A 383 -19.97 28.93 -13.92
CA SER A 383 -20.64 30.25 -14.01
C SER A 383 -20.22 31.13 -12.84
N ILE A 384 -19.61 32.28 -13.14
CA ILE A 384 -19.53 33.43 -12.23
C ILE A 384 -20.10 34.65 -12.97
N PHE A 385 -20.83 35.46 -12.21
CA PHE A 385 -21.39 36.81 -12.44
C PHE A 385 -22.83 36.87 -13.00
N GLY A 386 -23.82 37.45 -12.32
CA GLY A 386 -23.85 38.10 -11.01
C GLY A 386 -25.17 38.86 -10.75
N LEU A 387 -25.23 39.43 -9.54
CA LEU A 387 -26.04 40.56 -9.03
C LEU A 387 -27.26 40.29 -8.12
N ASP A 388 -27.07 40.78 -6.88
CA ASP A 388 -27.94 40.94 -5.73
C ASP A 388 -29.16 41.86 -5.96
N LEU A 389 -30.20 41.61 -5.16
CA LEU A 389 -31.41 42.40 -4.96
C LEU A 389 -31.40 43.09 -3.58
N ALA A 390 -31.67 44.39 -3.56
CA ALA A 390 -32.33 45.19 -2.50
C ALA A 390 -32.21 46.68 -2.90
N ASP A 391 -33.13 47.62 -2.75
CA ASP A 391 -34.50 47.69 -2.21
C ASP A 391 -35.11 49.00 -2.80
N GLY A 392 -36.44 49.14 -2.80
CA GLY A 392 -37.15 50.23 -3.50
C GLY A 392 -37.32 51.55 -2.72
N ALA A 393 -37.45 52.68 -3.44
CA ALA A 393 -38.64 53.56 -3.44
C ALA A 393 -38.37 54.97 -4.02
N ALA A 394 -39.24 55.34 -4.97
CA ALA A 394 -39.85 56.65 -5.23
C ALA A 394 -39.05 57.92 -5.64
N ALA A 395 -39.43 58.39 -6.84
CA ALA A 395 -39.84 59.76 -7.21
C ALA A 395 -38.84 60.72 -7.90
N GLU A 396 -39.28 61.11 -9.11
CA GLU A 396 -39.22 62.42 -9.77
C GLU A 396 -37.92 62.99 -10.38
N SER A 397 -37.91 62.91 -11.72
CA SER A 397 -37.93 64.07 -12.64
C SER A 397 -36.61 64.67 -13.18
N VAL A 398 -36.71 65.05 -14.47
CA VAL A 398 -35.94 66.06 -15.22
C VAL A 398 -34.62 65.60 -15.91
N ASN A 399 -34.80 65.24 -17.19
CA ASN A 399 -33.88 65.41 -18.33
C ASN A 399 -33.60 66.92 -18.58
N PRO A 400 -32.69 67.41 -19.44
CA PRO A 400 -31.56 66.78 -20.16
C PRO A 400 -30.25 67.60 -20.06
N ASN A 401 -29.12 67.07 -20.56
CA ASN A 401 -28.30 67.87 -21.48
C ASN A 401 -27.38 67.04 -22.38
N ALA A 402 -27.54 67.34 -23.66
CA ALA A 402 -26.81 66.81 -24.81
C ALA A 402 -25.32 67.17 -24.82
N ARG A 403 -24.51 66.27 -25.41
CA ARG A 403 -23.72 66.48 -26.65
C ARG A 403 -22.69 65.34 -26.76
N ARG A 404 -22.73 64.53 -27.82
CA ARG A 404 -21.89 64.64 -29.04
C ARG A 404 -20.38 64.68 -28.69
N VAL A 405 -19.45 63.90 -29.26
CA VAL A 405 -19.38 63.17 -30.54
C VAL A 405 -17.97 62.52 -30.66
N ARG A 406 -17.88 61.39 -31.39
CA ARG A 406 -16.72 60.79 -32.12
C ARG A 406 -15.48 60.33 -31.33
N ARG A 407 -15.16 59.03 -31.35
CA ARG A 407 -14.42 58.24 -32.39
C ARG A 407 -12.95 58.68 -32.56
N ARG A 408 -12.01 57.77 -32.27
CA ARG A 408 -11.34 56.92 -33.26
C ARG A 408 -10.34 55.95 -32.60
N MET A 409 -10.33 54.74 -33.19
CA MET A 409 -9.32 53.66 -33.23
C MET A 409 -8.89 53.01 -31.92
#